data_AF-A0A0F9VMZ7-F1
#
_entry.id   AF-A0A0F9VMZ7-F1
#
_cell.length_a   1.000
_cell.length_b   1.000
_cell.length_c   1.000
_cell.angle_alpha   90.00
_cell.angle_beta   90.00
_cell.angle_gamma   90.00
#
_symmetry.space_group_name_H-M   'P 1'
#
loop_
_entity.id
_entity.type
_entity.pdbx_description
1 polymer ?
#
loop_
_entity_poly.entity_id
_entity_poly.type
_entity_poly.pdbx_seq_one_letter_code
_entity_poly.pdbx_strand_id
1 'polypeptide(L)' 'MNLVLFWPTLGIFTLGLTLIGTGFSLRDSKPGLGILWLGTLCMLSLVFLHVTHATSV' A
#
# COMPACT_ATOMS: atom_id res chain seq x y z
N MET A 1 19.49 -6.65 6.05
CA MET A 1 18.27 -5.99 5.49
C MET A 1 18.73 -5.10 4.36
N ASN A 2 18.23 -5.32 3.14
CA ASN A 2 18.70 -4.58 1.96
C ASN A 2 18.13 -3.15 2.02
N LEU A 3 18.98 -2.15 2.31
CA LEU A 3 18.58 -0.74 2.47
C LEU A 3 17.83 -0.19 1.24
N VAL A 4 18.10 -0.78 0.07
CA VAL A 4 17.46 -0.44 -1.20
C VAL A 4 15.96 -0.75 -1.23
N LEU A 5 15.51 -1.82 -0.55
CA LEU A 5 14.08 -2.17 -0.46
C LEU A 5 13.38 -1.51 0.73
N PHE A 6 14.12 -1.16 1.79
CA PHE A 6 13.53 -0.59 2.99
C PHE A 6 12.79 0.73 2.72
N TRP A 7 13.41 1.65 2.00
CA TRP A 7 12.81 2.95 1.69
C TRP A 7 11.55 2.89 0.81
N PRO A 8 11.54 2.17 -0.32
CA PRO A 8 10.33 2.03 -1.12
C PRO A 8 9.23 1.30 -0.35
N THR A 9 9.55 0.27 0.45
CA THR A 9 8.56 -0.41 1.29
C THR A 9 7.92 0.56 2.29
N LEU A 10 8.73 1.38 2.97
CA LEU A 10 8.24 2.34 3.97
C LEU A 10 7.39 3.44 3.33
N GLY A 11 7.79 3.94 2.15
CA GLY A 11 7.04 4.94 1.40
C GLY A 11 5.67 4.43 0.93
N ILE A 12 5.63 3.23 0.34
CA ILE A 12 4.37 2.62 -0.13
C ILE A 12 3.48 2.25 1.09
N PHE A 13 4.08 1.82 2.20
CA PHE A 13 3.34 1.49 3.42
C PHE A 13 2.68 2.72 4.05
N THR A 14 3.41 3.82 4.17
CA THR A 14 2.85 5.09 4.71
C THR A 14 1.81 5.69 3.77
N LEU A 15 2.02 5.64 2.45
CA LEU A 15 0.99 6.02 1.46
C LEU A 15 -0.26 5.16 1.59
N GLY A 16 -0.12 3.84 1.63
CA GLY A 16 -1.24 2.90 1.77
C GLY A 16 -2.05 3.13 3.05
N LEU A 17 -1.37 3.31 4.19
CA LEU A 17 -2.02 3.67 5.45
C LEU A 17 -2.77 4.99 5.39
N THR A 18 -2.15 6.00 4.78
CA THR A 18 -2.78 7.32 4.63
C THR A 18 -4.04 7.20 3.79
N LEU A 19 -3.97 6.55 2.62
CA LEU A 19 -5.14 6.32 1.76
C LEU A 19 -6.24 5.50 2.44
N ILE A 20 -5.89 4.44 3.16
CA ILE A 20 -6.88 3.65 3.91
C ILE A 20 -7.53 4.52 4.99
N GLY A 21 -6.75 5.32 5.70
CA GLY A 21 -7.24 6.27 6.71
C GLY A 21 -8.19 7.32 6.12
N THR A 22 -7.82 8.00 5.03
CA THR A 22 -8.70 8.95 4.35
C THR A 22 -9.93 8.27 3.78
N GLY A 23 -9.78 7.09 3.19
CA GLY A 23 -10.89 6.31 2.66
C GLY A 23 -11.90 5.89 3.73
N PHE A 24 -11.44 5.55 4.94
CA PHE A 24 -12.30 5.32 6.11
C PHE A 24 -13.00 6.59 6.57
N SER A 25 -12.29 7.73 6.58
CA SER A 25 -12.86 9.02 6.97
C SER A 25 -13.93 9.52 5.98
N LEU A 26 -13.82 9.14 4.70
CA LEU A 26 -14.76 9.47 3.62
C LEU A 26 -15.70 8.31 3.27
N ARG A 27 -15.83 7.29 4.14
CA ARG A 27 -16.55 6.04 3.84
C ARG A 27 -18.03 6.24 3.44
N ASP A 28 -18.67 7.30 3.93
CA ASP A 28 -20.05 7.66 3.57
C ASP A 28 -20.21 8.14 2.12
N SER A 29 -19.11 8.54 1.47
CA SER A 29 -19.10 9.02 0.10
C SER A 29 -18.64 7.93 -0.87
N LYS A 30 -19.31 7.81 -2.02
CA LYS A 30 -18.89 6.96 -3.17
C LYS A 30 -17.38 7.04 -3.48
N PRO A 31 -16.73 8.22 -3.49
CA PRO A 31 -15.27 8.32 -3.67
C PRO A 31 -14.45 7.69 -2.54
N GLY A 32 -14.93 7.66 -1.29
CA GLY A 32 -14.21 7.05 -0.16
C GLY A 32 -14.01 5.55 -0.33
N LEU A 33 -14.98 4.85 -0.91
CA LEU A 33 -14.85 3.44 -1.26
C LEU A 33 -13.75 3.21 -2.32
N GLY A 34 -13.64 4.11 -3.31
CA GLY A 34 -12.59 4.07 -4.32
C GLY A 34 -11.20 4.28 -3.71
N ILE A 35 -11.07 5.22 -2.77
CA ILE A 35 -9.81 5.50 -2.06
C ILE A 35 -9.39 4.31 -1.18
N LEU A 36 -10.35 3.64 -0.52
CA LEU A 36 -10.11 2.40 0.24
C LEU A 36 -9.55 1.27 -0.64
N TRP A 37 -10.15 1.08 -1.83
CA TRP A 37 -9.66 0.11 -2.80
C TRP A 37 -8.26 0.46 -3.30
N LEU A 38 -7.99 1.74 -3.55
CA LEU A 38 -6.69 2.23 -4.00
C LEU A 38 -5.60 2.02 -2.92
N GLY A 39 -5.92 2.30 -1.66
CA GLY A 39 -5.05 1.99 -0.52
C GLY A 39 -4.79 0.49 -0.34
N THR A 40 -5.81 -0.34 -0.57
CA THR A 40 -5.69 -1.82 -0.52
C THR A 40 -4.79 -2.34 -1.65
N LEU A 41 -4.97 -1.86 -2.88
CA LEU A 41 -4.09 -2.16 -4.03
C LEU A 41 -2.65 -1.73 -3.76
N CYS A 42 -2.45 -0.60 -3.08
CA CYS A 42 -1.15 -0.10 -2.68
C CYS A 42 -0.45 -1.08 -1.71
N MET A 43 -1.17 -1.58 -0.71
CA MET A 43 -0.67 -2.64 0.19
C MET A 43 -0.44 -3.97 -0.53
N LEU A 44 -1.27 -4.32 -1.49
CA LEU A 44 -1.10 -5.54 -2.30
C LEU A 44 0.19 -5.46 -3.14
N SER A 45 0.52 -4.29 -3.68
CA SER A 45 1.76 -4.05 -4.43
C SER A 45 3.02 -4.36 -3.60
N LEU A 46 3.02 -4.02 -2.31
CA LEU A 46 4.10 -4.39 -1.38
C LEU A 46 4.28 -5.90 -1.28
N VAL A 47 3.18 -6.64 -1.17
CA VAL A 47 3.22 -8.11 -1.09
C VAL A 47 3.85 -8.68 -2.36
N PHE A 48 3.46 -8.18 -3.54
CA PHE A 48 4.08 -8.61 -4.80
C PHE A 48 5.57 -8.29 -4.86
N LEU A 49 6.00 -7.09 -4.42
CA LEU A 49 7.40 -6.68 -4.36
C LEU A 49 8.24 -7.61 -3.47
N HIS A 50 7.72 -7.95 -2.28
CA HIS A 50 8.39 -8.86 -1.37
C HIS A 50 8.40 -10.31 -1.87
N VAL A 51 7.30 -10.79 -2.45
CA VAL A 51 7.20 -12.15 -3.01
C VAL A 51 8.13 -12.31 -4.20
N THR A 52 8.12 -11.39 -5.17
CA THR A 52 9.01 -11.47 -6.34
C THR A 52 10.48 -11.39 -5.96
N HIS A 53 10.85 -10.52 -5.01
CA HIS A 53 12.22 -10.48 -4.50
C HIS A 53 12.60 -11.77 -3.74
N ALA A 54 11.65 -12.43 -3.08
CA ALA A 54 11.89 -13.69 -2.39
C ALA A 54 12.00 -14.89 -3.35
N THR A 55 11.30 -14.88 -4.48
CA THR A 55 11.30 -15.97 -5.46
C THR A 55 12.31 -15.80 -6.59
N SER A 56 12.83 -14.59 -6.83
CA SER A 56 13.89 -14.36 -7.82
C SER A 56 15.32 -14.52 -7.27
N VAL A 57 15.45 -15.04 -6.05
CA VAL A 57 16.71 -15.46 -5.40
C VAL A 57 16.74 -16.97 -5.32
#